data_AF-A0A7Z0I1U4-F1
#
_entry.id   AF-A0A7Z0I1U4-F1
#
_cell.length_a   1.000
_cell.length_b   1.000
_cell.length_c   1.000
_cell.angle_alpha   90.00
_cell.angle_beta   90.00
_cell.angle_gamma   90.00
#
_symmetry.space_group_name_H-M   'P 1'
#
loop_
_entity.id
_entity.type
_entity.pdbx_description
1 polymer ?
#
loop_
_entity_poly.entity_id
_entity_poly.type
_entity_poly.pdbx_seq_one_letter_code
_entity_poly.pdbx_strand_id
1 'polypeptide(L)'
;MTVEKVCVRIPAARKDELLAIAKRWRDAERGPGWDAKVIHQIAREHFGGLLGMFEHHDWPERGSDMMRFVQSHVKTTYGSVDAFAEKFTQGKPK
;
A
#
# COMPACT_ATOMS: atom_id res chain seq x y z
N MET A 1 -4.46 7.38 -19.17
CA MET A 1 -4.33 8.80 -18.76
C MET A 1 -2.85 9.11 -18.67
N THR A 2 -2.33 9.94 -19.57
CA THR A 2 -0.92 10.35 -19.59
C THR A 2 -0.73 11.50 -18.61
N VAL A 3 0.24 11.43 -17.71
CA VAL A 3 0.50 12.47 -16.72
C VAL A 3 1.55 13.43 -17.30
N GLU A 4 1.17 14.68 -17.58
CA GLU A 4 2.09 15.73 -18.02
C GLU A 4 2.69 16.48 -16.81
N LYS A 5 4.02 16.64 -16.80
CA LYS A 5 4.73 17.42 -15.76
C LYS A 5 4.74 18.89 -16.16
N VAL A 6 4.06 19.74 -15.39
CA VAL A 6 4.02 21.20 -15.60
C VAL A 6 4.69 21.92 -14.44
N CYS A 7 5.68 22.77 -14.74
CA CYS A 7 6.33 23.65 -13.75
C CYS A 7 5.65 25.03 -13.76
N VAL A 8 5.12 25.45 -12.62
CA VAL A 8 4.48 26.78 -12.44
C VAL A 8 5.19 27.60 -11.36
N ARG A 9 5.31 28.92 -11.57
CA ARG A 9 5.72 29.83 -10.50
C ARG A 9 4.51 30.19 -9.66
N ILE A 10 4.63 30.02 -8.36
CA ILE A 10 3.59 30.30 -7.38
C ILE A 10 4.10 31.28 -6.32
N PRO A 11 3.27 32.23 -5.86
CA PRO A 11 3.59 33.07 -4.71
C PRO A 11 3.86 32.22 -3.47
N ALA A 12 4.91 32.56 -2.70
CA ALA A 12 5.34 31.78 -1.53
C ALA A 12 4.22 31.58 -0.49
N ALA A 13 3.32 32.56 -0.33
CA ALA A 13 2.19 32.50 0.59
C ALA A 13 1.18 31.37 0.28
N ARG A 14 1.15 30.85 -0.96
CA ARG A 14 0.24 29.77 -1.37
C ARG A 14 0.88 28.37 -1.32
N LYS A 15 2.16 28.30 -0.96
CA LYS A 15 2.92 27.04 -0.92
C LYS A 15 2.30 26.04 0.05
N ASP A 16 1.98 26.48 1.27
CA ASP A 16 1.43 25.61 2.32
C ASP A 16 0.03 25.11 1.99
N GLU A 17 -0.81 25.96 1.40
CA GLU A 17 -2.14 25.60 0.92
C GLU A 17 -2.05 24.50 -0.17
N LEU A 18 -1.17 24.67 -1.16
CA LEU A 18 -0.95 23.70 -2.22
C LEU A 18 -0.34 22.39 -1.71
N LEU A 19 0.57 22.46 -0.74
CA LEU A 19 1.11 21.30 -0.04
C LEU A 19 0.00 20.55 0.72
N ALA A 20 -0.92 21.27 1.37
CA ALA A 20 -2.04 20.67 2.09
C ALA A 20 -3.02 19.98 1.13
N ILE A 21 -3.32 20.58 -0.02
CA ILE A 21 -4.16 19.96 -1.07
C ILE A 21 -3.46 18.71 -1.63
N ALA A 22 -2.18 18.79 -1.96
CA ALA A 22 -1.42 17.65 -2.44
C ALA A 22 -1.33 16.53 -1.39
N LYS A 23 -1.20 16.89 -0.11
CA LYS A 23 -1.22 15.94 1.01
C LYS A 23 -2.58 15.26 1.10
N ARG A 24 -3.68 16.00 1.05
CA ARG A 24 -5.04 15.43 1.01
C ARG A 24 -5.24 14.49 -0.17
N TRP A 25 -4.75 14.83 -1.36
CA TRP A 25 -4.83 13.93 -2.52
C TRP A 25 -3.97 12.67 -2.35
N ARG A 26 -2.84 12.76 -1.63
CA ARG A 26 -1.99 11.61 -1.30
C ARG A 26 -2.60 10.72 -0.22
N ASP A 27 -3.26 11.34 0.76
CA ASP A 27 -3.95 10.69 1.87
C ASP A 27 -5.35 10.19 1.49
N ALA A 28 -5.90 10.61 0.33
CA ALA A 28 -7.13 10.09 -0.23
C ALA A 28 -6.93 8.62 -0.70
N GLU A 29 -7.02 7.75 0.30
CA GLU A 29 -7.38 6.33 0.34
C GLU A 29 -6.52 5.30 -0.40
N ARG A 30 -5.87 5.57 -1.53
CA ARG A 30 -5.11 4.53 -2.27
C ARG A 30 -3.91 5.06 -3.07
N GLY A 31 -3.16 5.99 -2.49
CA GLY A 31 -1.96 6.54 -3.14
C GLY A 31 -0.88 5.47 -3.45
N PRO A 32 0.04 5.72 -4.41
CA PRO A 32 1.09 4.76 -4.78
C PRO A 32 1.93 4.35 -3.55
N GLY A 33 1.99 3.05 -3.28
CA GLY A 33 2.66 2.48 -2.11
C GLY A 33 1.76 2.19 -0.91
N TRP A 34 0.45 2.50 -0.98
CA TRP A 34 -0.53 2.07 0.02
C TRP A 34 -0.58 0.54 0.10
N ASP A 35 -0.60 -0.15 -1.04
CA ASP A 35 -0.61 -1.62 -1.12
C ASP A 35 0.54 -2.25 -0.32
N ALA A 36 1.76 -1.73 -0.51
CA ALA A 36 2.94 -2.23 0.18
C ALA A 36 2.86 -1.99 1.70
N LYS A 37 2.36 -0.82 2.12
CA LYS A 37 2.18 -0.48 3.53
C LYS A 37 1.15 -1.39 4.19
N VAL A 38 -0.01 -1.58 3.57
CA VAL A 38 -1.10 -2.42 4.08
C VAL A 38 -0.67 -3.87 4.19
N ILE A 39 -0.02 -4.41 3.16
CA ILE A 39 0.52 -5.77 3.19
C ILE A 39 1.54 -5.93 4.32
N HIS A 40 2.49 -4.99 4.47
CA HIS A 40 3.48 -5.05 5.55
C HIS A 40 2.83 -4.96 6.94
N GLN A 41 1.78 -4.15 7.07
CA GLN A 41 1.06 -3.97 8.32
C GLN A 41 0.29 -5.25 8.69
N ILE A 42 -0.46 -5.82 7.75
CA ILE A 42 -1.19 -7.08 7.97
C ILE A 42 -0.24 -8.24 8.24
N ALA A 43 0.87 -8.33 7.49
CA ALA A 43 1.91 -9.33 7.70
C ALA A 43 2.44 -9.26 9.14
N ARG A 44 2.71 -8.05 9.65
CA ARG A 44 3.17 -7.85 11.04
C ARG A 44 2.08 -8.13 12.07
N GLU A 45 0.85 -7.65 11.87
CA GLU A 45 -0.24 -7.76 12.85
C GLU A 45 -0.79 -9.19 12.97
N HIS A 46 -0.86 -9.94 11.87
CA HIS A 46 -1.50 -11.27 11.83
C HIS A 46 -0.53 -12.44 11.73
N PHE A 47 0.64 -12.25 11.11
CA PHE A 47 1.56 -13.34 10.79
C PHE A 47 2.95 -13.18 11.42
N GLY A 48 3.17 -12.14 12.23
CA GLY A 48 4.48 -11.85 12.84
C GLY A 48 5.53 -11.28 11.87
N GLY A 49 5.16 -11.04 10.61
CA GLY A 49 6.01 -10.44 9.59
C GLY A 49 5.75 -11.02 8.19
N LEU A 50 6.49 -10.51 7.20
CA LEU A 50 6.43 -11.01 5.83
C LEU A 50 6.81 -12.49 5.73
N LEU A 51 7.83 -12.92 6.49
CA LEU A 51 8.26 -14.32 6.48
C LEU A 51 7.13 -15.25 6.91
N GLY A 52 6.50 -14.99 8.05
CA GLY A 52 5.39 -15.81 8.56
C GLY A 52 4.17 -15.80 7.65
N MET A 53 3.90 -14.68 6.96
CA MET A 53 2.83 -14.63 5.96
C MET A 53 3.11 -15.52 4.75
N PHE A 54 4.35 -15.54 4.26
CA PHE A 54 4.76 -16.42 3.16
C PHE A 54 4.75 -17.90 3.57
N GLU A 55 5.18 -18.22 4.79
CA GLU A 55 5.14 -19.57 5.33
C GLU A 55 3.71 -20.06 5.53
N HIS A 56 2.81 -19.20 6.03
CA HIS A 56 1.40 -19.54 6.19
C HIS A 56 0.69 -19.82 4.86
N HIS A 57 1.12 -19.15 3.78
CA HIS A 57 0.55 -19.31 2.45
C HIS A 57 1.32 -20.29 1.54
N ASP A 58 2.36 -20.95 2.07
CA ASP A 58 3.23 -21.87 1.33
C ASP A 58 3.83 -21.27 0.05
N TRP A 59 4.10 -19.96 0.06
CA TRP A 59 4.71 -19.29 -1.08
C TRP A 59 6.22 -19.62 -1.15
N PRO A 60 6.79 -19.93 -2.33
CA PRO A 60 8.16 -20.42 -2.44
C PRO A 60 9.24 -19.32 -2.33
N GLU A 61 8.90 -18.05 -2.53
CA GLU A 61 9.89 -16.97 -2.60
C GLU A 61 10.42 -16.55 -1.23
N ARG A 62 11.70 -16.21 -1.16
CA ARG A 62 12.40 -15.84 0.08
C ARG A 62 13.33 -14.63 -0.12
N GLY A 63 13.58 -13.88 0.94
CA GLY A 63 14.50 -12.73 0.93
C GLY A 63 13.96 -11.51 0.15
N SER A 64 14.81 -10.89 -0.65
CA SER A 64 14.50 -9.64 -1.38
C SER A 64 13.40 -9.80 -2.44
N ASP A 65 13.20 -11.03 -2.95
CA ASP A 65 12.15 -11.32 -3.93
C ASP A 65 10.76 -11.33 -3.30
N MET A 66 10.65 -11.54 -1.98
CA MET A 66 9.36 -11.53 -1.26
C MET A 66 8.64 -10.18 -1.45
N MET A 67 9.34 -9.05 -1.31
CA MET A 67 8.72 -7.73 -1.48
C MET A 67 8.23 -7.49 -2.91
N ARG A 68 8.88 -8.12 -3.90
CA ARG A 68 8.54 -7.94 -5.32
C ARG A 68 7.34 -8.80 -5.72
N PHE A 69 7.28 -10.02 -5.19
CA PHE A 69 6.23 -10.99 -5.53
C PHE A 69 5.04 -10.98 -4.58
N VAL A 70 5.13 -10.38 -3.38
CA VAL A 70 4.00 -10.34 -2.42
C VAL A 70 2.76 -9.70 -3.02
N GLN A 71 2.90 -8.62 -3.79
CA GLN A 71 1.76 -7.98 -4.45
C GLN A 71 1.14 -8.90 -5.52
N SER A 72 1.97 -9.63 -6.26
CA SER A 72 1.50 -10.58 -7.27
C SER A 72 0.78 -11.77 -6.62
N HIS A 73 1.37 -12.36 -5.58
CA HIS A 73 0.77 -13.48 -4.85
C HIS A 73 -0.51 -13.10 -4.14
N VAL A 74 -0.55 -11.95 -3.46
CA VAL A 74 -1.78 -11.44 -2.85
C VAL A 74 -2.88 -11.26 -3.90
N LYS A 75 -2.55 -10.70 -5.08
CA LYS A 75 -3.53 -10.59 -6.19
C LYS A 75 -3.96 -11.95 -6.73
N THR A 76 -3.06 -12.93 -6.84
CA THR A 76 -3.40 -14.27 -7.31
C THR A 76 -4.27 -15.04 -6.30
N THR A 77 -3.96 -14.96 -5.02
CA THR A 77 -4.65 -15.70 -3.95
C THR A 77 -5.97 -15.04 -3.54
N TYR A 78 -6.01 -13.71 -3.47
CA TYR A 78 -7.16 -12.95 -2.95
C TYR A 78 -7.89 -12.14 -4.03
N GLY A 79 -7.41 -12.15 -5.27
CA GLY A 79 -7.95 -11.37 -6.39
C GLY A 79 -7.47 -9.91 -6.40
N SER A 80 -7.41 -9.25 -5.24
CA SER A 80 -6.93 -7.88 -5.11
C SER A 80 -6.29 -7.61 -3.74
N VAL A 81 -5.46 -6.57 -3.69
CA VAL A 81 -4.88 -6.10 -2.41
C VAL A 81 -5.98 -5.50 -1.53
N ASP A 82 -7.02 -4.90 -2.11
CA ASP A 82 -8.21 -4.46 -1.38
C ASP A 82 -8.95 -5.61 -0.70
N ALA A 83 -9.23 -6.71 -1.42
CA ALA A 83 -9.91 -7.87 -0.82
C ALA A 83 -9.09 -8.49 0.32
N PHE A 84 -7.76 -8.50 0.17
CA PHE A 84 -6.85 -8.86 1.25
C PHE A 84 -6.96 -7.88 2.41
N ALA A 85 -6.88 -6.58 2.16
CA ALA A 85 -7.02 -5.55 3.18
C ALA A 85 -8.34 -5.69 3.94
N GLU A 86 -9.47 -5.81 3.25
CA GLU A 86 -10.80 -5.98 3.82
C GLU A 86 -10.89 -7.24 4.68
N LYS A 87 -10.40 -8.39 4.18
CA LYS A 87 -10.45 -9.67 4.90
C LYS A 87 -9.70 -9.63 6.24
N PHE A 88 -8.58 -8.90 6.30
CA PHE A 88 -7.76 -8.81 7.51
C PHE A 88 -8.10 -7.59 8.38
N THR A 89 -8.69 -6.52 7.84
CA THR A 89 -9.14 -5.35 8.64
C THR A 89 -10.54 -5.51 9.24
N GLN A 90 -11.41 -6.35 8.68
CA GLN A 90 -12.74 -6.64 9.23
C GLN A 90 -12.73 -7.30 10.64
N GLY A 91 -11.54 -7.58 11.20
CA GLY A 91 -11.36 -8.08 12.57
C GLY A 91 -11.17 -7.01 13.66
N LYS A 92 -11.12 -5.70 13.35
CA LYS A 92 -11.11 -4.64 14.38
C LYS A 92 -12.53 -4.05 14.53
N PRO A 93 -13.33 -4.49 15.53
CA PRO A 93 -14.50 -3.71 15.93
C PRO A 93 -14.04 -2.34 16.43
N LYS A 94 -14.75 -1.31 15.96
CA LYS A 94 -14.61 0.09 16.37
C LYS A 94 -14.99 0.27 17.84
#